data_AF-A0A3D3CKB2-F1
#
_entry.id   AF-A0A3D3CKB2-F1
#
_cell.length_a   1.000
_cell.length_b   1.000
_cell.length_c   1.000
_cell.angle_alpha   90.00
_cell.angle_beta   90.00
_cell.angle_gamma   90.00
#
_symmetry.space_group_name_H-M   'P 1'
#
loop_
_entity.id
_entity.type
_entity.pdbx_description
1 polymer ?
#
loop_
_entity_poly.entity_id
_entity_poly.type
_entity_poly.pdbx_seq_one_letter_code
_entity_poly.pdbx_strand_id
1 'polypeptide(L)'
;FGVTGFFKVCYADGLCSFEIQMGYMEVVDVEEILKEAGIEEKTIFYGLEDISTRNFIWKIFSIFKRLTPAYVQFYKLPSHKLHGVITRVEM
;
A
#
# COMPACT_ATOMS: atom_id res chain seq x y z
N PHE A 1 4.99 21.24 -1.91
CA PHE A 1 4.37 20.14 -2.66
C PHE A 1 5.48 19.39 -3.35
N GLY A 2 5.55 18.08 -3.16
CA GLY A 2 6.66 17.25 -3.63
C GLY A 2 6.63 15.88 -2.98
N VAL A 3 7.42 14.97 -3.54
CA VAL A 3 7.61 13.61 -3.03
C VAL A 3 8.94 13.59 -2.30
N THR A 4 8.96 13.08 -1.07
CA THR A 4 10.19 12.92 -0.29
C THR A 4 10.25 11.51 0.28
N GLY A 5 11.36 10.81 0.05
CA GLY A 5 11.67 9.52 0.64
C GLY A 5 12.86 9.66 1.59
N PHE A 6 12.75 9.17 2.83
CA PHE A 6 13.86 9.22 3.78
C PHE A 6 13.78 8.09 4.81
N PHE A 7 14.95 7.69 5.33
CA PHE A 7 15.05 6.80 6.47
C PHE A 7 14.71 7.54 7.76
N LYS A 8 13.85 6.96 8.59
CA LYS A 8 13.37 7.58 9.83
C LYS A 8 14.08 7.02 11.07
N VAL A 9 13.84 5.75 11.37
CA VAL A 9 14.37 5.07 12.56
C VAL A 9 14.79 3.66 12.16
N CYS A 10 15.92 3.21 12.69
CA CYS A 10 16.33 1.82 12.66
C CYS A 10 15.98 1.18 14.01
N TYR A 11 15.13 0.16 13.98
CA TYR A 11 14.66 -0.55 15.17
C TYR A 11 15.67 -1.62 15.62
N ALA A 12 16.39 -2.20 14.66
CA ALA A 12 17.46 -3.17 14.86
C ALA A 12 18.37 -3.20 13.63
N ASP A 13 19.51 -3.88 13.73
CA ASP A 13 20.38 -4.12 12.58
C ASP A 13 19.61 -4.84 11.46
N GLY A 14 19.59 -4.22 10.27
CA GLY A 14 18.83 -4.73 9.12
C GLY A 14 17.33 -4.43 9.14
N LEU A 15 16.82 -3.70 10.14
CA LEU A 15 15.41 -3.31 10.25
C LEU A 15 15.27 -1.79 10.43
N CYS A 16 15.01 -1.10 9.33
CA CYS A 16 14.80 0.36 9.32
C CYS A 16 13.49 0.74 8.64
N SER A 17 12.89 1.82 9.14
CA SER A 17 11.73 2.46 8.52
C SER A 17 12.18 3.42 7.44
N PHE A 18 11.69 3.22 6.22
CA PHE A 18 11.77 4.18 5.13
C PHE A 18 10.39 4.78 4.91
N GLU A 19 10.28 6.11 4.99
CA GLU A 19 9.02 6.84 4.87
C GLU A 19 8.99 7.60 3.55
N ILE A 20 7.89 7.43 2.79
CA ILE A 20 7.61 8.20 1.57
C ILE A 20 6.45 9.14 1.88
N GLN A 21 6.71 10.44 1.81
CA GLN A 21 5.70 11.48 1.92
C GLN A 21 5.41 12.03 0.53
N MET A 22 4.13 12.25 0.22
CA MET A 22 3.71 12.76 -1.09
C MET A 22 2.59 13.78 -0.93
N GLY A 23 2.46 14.66 -1.93
CA GLY A 23 1.33 15.57 -2.03
C GLY A 23 0.01 14.85 -2.32
N TYR A 24 -1.10 15.54 -2.06
CA TYR A 24 -2.43 15.05 -2.41
C TYR A 24 -2.56 14.85 -3.93
N MET A 25 -3.06 13.68 -4.36
CA MET A 25 -3.20 13.26 -5.77
C MET A 25 -1.89 13.14 -6.57
N GLU A 26 -0.73 13.17 -5.92
CA GLU A 26 0.54 12.83 -6.58
C GLU A 26 0.56 11.33 -6.93
N VAL A 27 0.91 11.01 -8.18
CA VAL A 27 1.12 9.64 -8.63
C VAL A 27 2.60 9.36 -8.62
N VAL A 28 3.06 8.62 -7.62
CA VAL A 28 4.48 8.37 -7.40
C VAL A 28 4.86 6.97 -7.86
N ASP A 29 6.09 6.84 -8.35
CA ASP A 29 6.70 5.55 -8.63
C ASP A 29 7.46 5.09 -7.39
N VAL A 30 6.85 4.22 -6.60
CA VAL A 30 7.46 3.75 -5.36
C VAL A 30 8.68 2.88 -5.63
N GLU A 31 8.72 2.12 -6.73
CA GLU A 31 9.88 1.30 -7.10
C GLU A 31 11.09 2.18 -7.42
N GLU A 32 10.88 3.26 -8.17
CA GLU A 32 11.94 4.24 -8.48
C GLU A 32 12.50 4.89 -7.21
N ILE A 33 11.62 5.34 -6.30
CA ILE A 33 12.04 5.99 -5.04
C ILE A 33 12.86 5.03 -4.16
N LEU A 34 12.44 3.77 -4.05
CA LEU A 34 13.17 2.76 -3.28
C LEU A 34 14.55 2.50 -3.89
N LYS A 35 14.61 2.36 -5.22
CA LYS A 35 15.85 2.13 -5.96
C LYS A 35 16.84 3.30 -5.81
N GLU A 36 16.37 4.54 -5.88
CA GLU A 36 17.18 5.74 -5.64
C GLU A 36 17.75 5.79 -4.21
N ALA A 37 17.00 5.28 -3.24
CA ALA A 37 17.46 5.14 -1.85
C ALA A 37 18.41 3.93 -1.64
N GLY A 38 18.74 3.18 -2.69
CA GLY A 38 19.59 1.98 -2.61
C GLY A 38 18.87 0.77 -2.02
N ILE A 39 17.53 0.78 -1.98
CA ILE A 39 16.71 -0.33 -1.52
C ILE A 39 16.34 -1.19 -2.73
N GLU A 40 16.73 -2.45 -2.71
CA GLU A 40 16.31 -3.44 -3.70
C GLU A 40 15.19 -4.30 -3.11
N GLU A 41 13.95 -3.98 -3.47
CA GLU A 41 12.78 -4.69 -2.97
C GLU A 41 12.59 -6.05 -3.68
N LYS A 42 12.58 -7.13 -2.88
CA LYS A 42 12.32 -8.49 -3.38
C LYS A 42 10.83 -8.78 -3.54
N THR A 43 10.02 -8.28 -2.61
CA THR A 43 8.58 -8.52 -2.54
C THR A 43 7.91 -7.37 -1.82
N ILE A 44 6.77 -6.93 -2.33
CA ILE A 44 5.99 -5.84 -1.77
C ILE A 44 4.68 -6.41 -1.25
N PHE A 45 4.49 -6.35 0.07
CA PHE A 45 3.24 -6.75 0.70
C PHE A 45 2.30 -5.56 0.81
N TYR A 46 1.05 -5.73 0.37
CA TYR A 46 0.01 -4.72 0.54
C TYR A 46 -1.22 -5.31 1.22
N GLY A 47 -1.81 -4.55 2.13
CA GLY A 47 -3.05 -4.93 2.80
C GLY A 47 -4.26 -4.64 1.93
N LEU A 48 -5.08 -5.65 1.68
CA LEU A 48 -6.46 -5.51 1.22
C LEU A 48 -7.40 -5.84 2.36
N GLU A 49 -8.48 -5.07 2.47
CA GLU A 49 -9.52 -5.33 3.43
C GLU A 49 -10.74 -5.91 2.73
N ASP A 50 -11.22 -7.05 3.21
CA ASP A 50 -12.48 -7.65 2.78
C ASP A 50 -13.52 -7.58 3.92
N ILE A 51 -14.76 -7.25 3.57
CA ILE A 51 -15.85 -7.04 4.53
C ILE A 51 -16.88 -8.15 4.36
N SER A 52 -17.05 -8.96 5.40
CA SER A 52 -18.05 -10.02 5.46
C SER A 52 -19.12 -9.69 6.48
N THR A 53 -20.37 -9.54 6.04
CA THR A 53 -21.48 -9.14 6.92
C THR A 53 -22.82 -9.69 6.46
N ARG A 54 -23.73 -9.90 7.42
CA ARG A 54 -25.13 -10.27 7.17
C ARG A 54 -26.05 -9.06 7.02
N ASN A 55 -25.61 -7.87 7.43
CA ASN A 55 -26.41 -6.65 7.37
C ASN A 55 -26.47 -6.10 5.93
N PHE A 56 -27.67 -5.80 5.45
CA PHE A 56 -27.92 -5.33 4.08
C PHE A 56 -27.18 -4.02 3.73
N ILE A 57 -27.12 -3.05 4.65
CA ILE A 57 -26.45 -1.77 4.44
C ILE A 57 -24.93 -1.99 4.24
N TRP A 58 -24.32 -2.78 5.11
CA TRP A 58 -22.90 -3.10 5.04
C TRP A 58 -22.53 -3.96 3.84
N LYS A 59 -23.47 -4.80 3.37
CA LYS A 59 -23.29 -5.60 2.15
C LYS A 59 -23.26 -4.73 0.89
N ILE A 60 -24.04 -3.65 0.84
CA ILE A 60 -23.96 -2.68 -0.26
C ILE A 60 -22.61 -1.95 -0.22
N PHE A 61 -22.19 -1.50 0.97
CA PHE A 61 -20.90 -0.85 1.15
C PHE A 61 -19.72 -1.74 0.72
N SER A 62 -19.74 -3.03 1.07
CA SER A 62 -18.66 -3.95 0.68
C SER A 62 -18.56 -4.14 -0.84
N ILE A 63 -19.69 -4.10 -1.56
CA ILE A 63 -19.70 -4.13 -3.04
C ILE A 63 -19.04 -2.87 -3.61
N PHE A 64 -19.42 -1.68 -3.14
CA PHE A 64 -18.80 -0.43 -3.59
C PHE A 64 -17.29 -0.41 -3.33
N LYS A 65 -16.87 -0.82 -2.13
CA LYS A 65 -15.45 -0.93 -1.77
C LYS A 65 -14.70 -1.89 -2.70
N ARG A 66 -15.29 -3.04 -3.05
CA ARG A 66 -14.68 -4.02 -3.95
C ARG A 66 -14.60 -3.55 -5.41
N LEU A 67 -15.56 -2.74 -5.85
CA LEU A 67 -15.56 -2.17 -7.21
C LEU A 67 -14.65 -0.96 -7.34
N THR A 68 -14.32 -0.29 -6.24
CA THR A 68 -13.39 0.84 -6.22
C THR A 68 -11.97 0.32 -6.46
N PRO A 69 -11.18 0.95 -7.36
CA PRO A 69 -9.79 0.57 -7.58
C PRO A 69 -9.01 0.51 -6.26
N ALA A 70 -8.23 -0.55 -6.09
CA ALA A 70 -7.34 -0.65 -4.93
C ALA A 70 -6.33 0.51 -4.95
N TYR A 71 -6.09 1.12 -3.79
CA TYR A 71 -5.14 2.22 -3.63
C TYR A 71 -3.75 1.94 -4.21
N VAL A 72 -3.38 0.65 -4.28
CA VAL A 72 -2.14 0.14 -4.88
C VAL A 72 -1.89 0.64 -6.32
N GLN A 73 -2.96 0.95 -7.06
CA GLN A 73 -2.86 1.44 -8.44
C GLN A 73 -2.29 2.86 -8.54
N PHE A 74 -2.34 3.65 -7.46
CA PHE A 74 -1.83 5.02 -7.43
C PHE A 74 -0.32 5.11 -7.16
N TYR A 75 0.34 3.99 -6.84
CA TYR A 75 1.76 3.92 -6.46
C TYR A 75 2.66 3.25 -7.51
N LYS A 76 2.11 2.93 -8.70
CA LYS A 76 2.81 2.25 -9.82
C LYS A 76 3.65 1.04 -9.38
N LEU A 77 3.17 0.28 -8.40
CA LEU A 77 3.94 -0.83 -7.86
C LEU A 77 4.15 -1.94 -8.91
N PRO A 78 5.35 -2.55 -8.97
CA PRO A 78 5.64 -3.63 -9.89
C PRO A 78 4.72 -4.84 -9.64
N SER A 79 3.85 -5.13 -10.60
CA SER A 79 2.84 -6.20 -10.49
C SER A 79 3.44 -7.59 -10.23
N HIS A 80 4.67 -7.84 -10.68
CA HIS A 80 5.38 -9.10 -10.51
C HIS A 80 6.01 -9.28 -9.11
N LYS A 81 6.17 -8.22 -8.31
CA LYS A 81 6.68 -8.27 -6.94
C LYS A 81 5.58 -8.12 -5.89
N LEU A 82 4.36 -7.80 -6.32
CA LEU A 82 3.24 -7.45 -5.45
C LEU A 82 2.54 -8.69 -4.89
N HIS A 83 2.48 -8.81 -3.56
CA HIS A 83 1.76 -9.85 -2.84
C HIS A 83 0.69 -9.23 -1.94
N GLY A 84 -0.57 -9.61 -2.18
CA GLY A 84 -1.70 -9.13 -1.39
C GLY A 84 -1.87 -9.92 -0.10
N VAL A 85 -1.99 -9.21 1.02
CA VAL A 85 -2.42 -9.77 2.30
C VAL A 85 -3.86 -9.32 2.50
N ILE A 86 -4.80 -10.27 2.58
CA ILE A 86 -6.21 -9.96 2.77
C ILE A 86 -6.55 -10.07 4.25
N THR A 87 -6.99 -8.97 4.85
CA THR A 87 -7.58 -8.94 6.19
C THR A 87 -9.09 -9.02 6.05
N ARG A 88 -9.69 -10.08 6.60
CA ARG A 88 -11.14 -10.24 6.65
C ARG A 88 -11.69 -9.62 7.92
N VAL A 89 -12.61 -8.66 7.76
CA VAL A 89 -13.36 -8.07 8.87
C VAL A 89 -14.76 -8.68 8.87
N GLU A 90 -15.15 -9.28 9.99
CA GLU A 90 -16.48 -9.86 10.19
C GLU A 90 -17.34 -8.94 11.05
N MET A 91 -18.56 -8.66 10.57
CA MET A 91 -19.55 -7.78 11.25
C MET A 91 -20.97 -8.33 11.17
#